data_AF-A0A0E0GS01-F1
#
_entry.id   AF-A0A0E0GS01-F1
#
_cell.length_a   1.000
_cell.length_b   1.000
_cell.length_c   1.000
_cell.angle_alpha   90.00
_cell.angle_beta   90.00
_cell.angle_gamma   90.00
#
_symmetry.space_group_name_H-M   'P 1'
#
loop_
_entity.id
_entity.type
_entity.pdbx_description
1 polymer ?
#
loop_
_entity_poly.entity_id
_entity_poly.type
_entity_poly.pdbx_seq_one_letter_code
_entity_poly.pdbx_strand_id
1 'polypeptide(L)'
;MARLFSPIKLPVHMPIIEFHQDEVWELPPQAEVLARSDMTGVEMFRLGDRAMGVQGHPEYSKDILMSIADRLLRNDLILDHQVDKAKASFDLRQPDKDLWKKVCRGFLKGRLQSSQQPQQQQHQKQQKAAQLVL
;
A
#
# COMPACT_ATOMS: atom_id res chain seq x y z
N MET A 1 -9.72 -25.32 17.38
CA MET A 1 -10.96 -24.52 17.38
C MET A 1 -11.12 -23.82 16.03
N ALA A 2 -11.86 -24.42 15.11
CA ALA A 2 -12.11 -23.85 13.79
C ALA A 2 -12.97 -22.59 13.94
N ARG A 3 -12.45 -21.42 13.54
CA ARG A 3 -13.16 -20.16 13.65
C ARG A 3 -14.21 -20.08 12.55
N LEU A 4 -15.48 -20.14 12.94
CA LEU A 4 -16.67 -20.19 12.08
C LEU A 4 -17.02 -18.80 11.51
N PHE A 5 -16.07 -18.13 10.87
CA PHE A 5 -16.31 -16.81 10.28
C PHE A 5 -16.18 -16.86 8.76
N SER A 6 -17.14 -16.21 8.08
CA SER A 6 -17.08 -16.05 6.63
C SER A 6 -15.78 -15.33 6.22
N PRO A 7 -15.03 -15.89 5.25
CA PRO A 7 -13.81 -15.27 4.77
C PRO A 7 -14.09 -13.97 4.02
N ILE A 8 -13.11 -13.07 4.03
CA ILE A 8 -13.08 -11.85 3.23
C ILE A 8 -12.08 -12.06 2.10
N LYS A 9 -12.59 -11.94 0.87
CA LYS A 9 -11.77 -11.86 -0.33
C LYS A 9 -11.35 -10.40 -0.55
N LEU A 10 -10.07 -10.18 -0.86
CA LEU A 10 -9.58 -8.85 -1.22
C LEU A 10 -10.22 -8.40 -2.54
N PRO A 11 -10.69 -7.15 -2.65
CA PRO A 11 -11.10 -6.59 -3.94
C PRO A 11 -9.92 -6.47 -4.90
N VAL A 12 -10.22 -6.36 -6.18
CA VAL A 12 -9.21 -6.19 -7.24
C VAL A 12 -8.55 -4.81 -7.16
N HIS A 13 -9.27 -3.79 -6.71
CA HIS A 13 -8.76 -2.43 -6.54
C HIS A 13 -8.93 -1.96 -5.11
N MET A 14 -7.85 -1.44 -4.53
CA MET A 14 -7.82 -0.92 -3.16
C MET A 14 -7.08 0.42 -3.15
N PRO A 15 -7.74 1.53 -3.49
CA PRO A 15 -7.08 2.84 -3.52
C PRO A 15 -6.58 3.22 -2.13
N ILE A 16 -5.35 3.70 -2.07
CA ILE A 16 -4.61 4.02 -0.84
C ILE A 16 -3.70 5.21 -1.11
N ILE A 17 -3.19 5.85 -0.06
CA ILE A 17 -2.17 6.89 -0.22
C ILE A 17 -0.80 6.23 -0.14
N GLU A 18 -0.03 6.33 -1.22
CA GLU A 18 1.38 5.95 -1.27
C GLU A 18 2.30 7.15 -1.07
N PHE A 19 3.15 7.10 -0.04
CA PHE A 19 4.16 8.13 0.27
C PHE A 19 5.44 7.46 0.79
N HIS A 20 6.28 6.96 -0.12
CA HIS A 20 7.52 6.28 0.27
C HIS A 20 8.62 6.46 -0.79
N GLN A 21 9.84 6.11 -0.42
CA GLN A 21 10.99 6.03 -1.33
C GLN A 21 11.36 4.56 -1.52
N ASP A 22 11.64 3.90 -0.40
CA ASP A 22 12.02 2.50 -0.38
C ASP A 22 10.80 1.59 -0.50
N GLU A 23 11.04 0.35 -0.89
CA GLU A 23 10.00 -0.68 -0.96
C GLU A 23 10.59 -2.03 -0.55
N VAL A 24 9.72 -2.96 -0.19
CA VAL A 24 10.13 -4.34 0.08
C VAL A 24 10.27 -5.10 -1.24
N TRP A 25 11.46 -5.63 -1.54
CA TRP A 25 11.70 -6.44 -2.75
C TRP A 25 11.47 -7.93 -2.53
N GLU A 26 11.86 -8.44 -1.36
CA GLU A 26 11.80 -9.85 -1.02
C GLU A 26 11.12 -10.03 0.34
N LEU A 27 10.18 -10.97 0.39
CA LEU A 27 9.49 -11.31 1.61
C LEU A 27 10.29 -12.35 2.41
N PRO A 28 10.22 -12.33 3.75
CA PRO A 28 10.78 -13.40 4.56
C PRO A 28 10.10 -14.74 4.21
N PRO A 29 10.75 -15.89 4.49
CA PRO A 29 10.15 -17.19 4.29
C PRO A 29 8.77 -17.27 4.96
N GLN A 30 7.84 -17.98 4.32
CA GLN A 30 6.46 -18.20 4.80
C GLN A 30 5.53 -16.96 4.74
N ALA A 31 6.03 -15.79 4.34
CA ALA A 31 5.19 -14.67 4.00
C ALA A 31 4.69 -14.77 2.55
N GLU A 32 3.52 -14.22 2.28
CA GLU A 32 2.94 -14.17 0.94
C GLU A 32 2.49 -12.76 0.58
N VAL A 33 2.62 -12.43 -0.71
CA VAL A 33 2.12 -11.17 -1.28
C VAL A 33 0.61 -11.25 -1.43
N LEU A 34 -0.09 -10.22 -0.96
CA LEU A 34 -1.54 -10.07 -1.03
C LEU A 34 -1.98 -9.05 -2.09
N ALA A 35 -1.17 -8.03 -2.35
CA ALA A 35 -1.43 -7.02 -3.37
C ALA A 35 -0.14 -6.52 -4.03
N ARG A 36 -0.27 -6.05 -5.28
CA ARG A 36 0.78 -5.46 -6.11
C ARG A 36 0.21 -4.27 -6.86
N SER A 37 1.08 -3.36 -7.29
CA SER A 37 0.76 -2.32 -8.27
C SER A 37 1.70 -2.44 -9.48
N ASP A 38 1.50 -1.57 -10.47
CA ASP A 38 2.42 -1.46 -11.60
C ASP A 38 3.81 -0.95 -11.16
N MET A 39 3.88 -0.25 -10.02
CA MET A 39 5.10 0.38 -9.52
C MET A 39 5.84 -0.48 -8.50
N THR A 40 5.11 -1.17 -7.61
CA THR A 40 5.68 -1.89 -6.48
C THR A 40 5.15 -3.33 -6.41
N GLY A 41 6.10 -4.28 -6.39
CA GLY A 41 5.82 -5.71 -6.42
C GLY A 41 5.30 -6.31 -5.10
N VAL A 42 5.42 -5.57 -3.99
CA VAL A 42 4.97 -5.97 -2.65
C VAL A 42 4.28 -4.77 -1.98
N GLU A 43 3.03 -4.53 -2.34
CA GLU A 43 2.22 -3.46 -1.71
C GLU A 43 1.62 -3.91 -0.38
N MET A 44 1.29 -5.19 -0.31
CA MET A 44 0.68 -5.78 0.86
C MET A 44 1.16 -7.22 0.99
N PHE A 45 1.51 -7.63 2.19
CA PHE A 45 1.89 -9.01 2.48
C PHE A 45 1.36 -9.46 3.84
N ARG A 46 1.39 -10.78 4.08
CA ARG A 46 1.16 -11.33 5.42
C ARG A 46 2.08 -12.49 5.73
N LEU A 47 2.33 -12.69 7.02
CA LEU A 47 2.98 -13.87 7.59
C LEU A 47 1.95 -14.67 8.39
N GLY A 48 1.29 -15.61 7.70
CA GLY A 48 0.15 -16.34 8.24
C GLY A 48 -0.93 -15.39 8.79
N ASP A 49 -1.34 -15.63 10.04
CA ASP A 49 -2.29 -14.76 10.77
C ASP A 49 -1.58 -13.89 11.83
N ARG A 50 -0.24 -13.79 11.76
CA ARG A 50 0.58 -13.16 12.82
C ARG A 50 0.91 -11.71 12.52
N ALA A 51 1.27 -11.42 11.27
CA ALA A 51 1.60 -10.08 10.83
C ALA A 51 1.06 -9.82 9.43
N MET A 52 0.73 -8.56 9.17
CA MET A 52 0.35 -8.04 7.86
C MET A 52 1.06 -6.71 7.68
N GLY A 53 1.72 -6.54 6.54
CA GLY A 53 2.32 -5.29 6.13
C GLY A 53 1.55 -4.68 4.97
N VAL A 54 1.45 -3.36 4.96
CA VAL A 54 0.93 -2.54 3.86
C VAL A 54 1.96 -1.44 3.63
N GLN A 55 2.38 -1.24 2.38
CA GLN A 55 3.36 -0.21 2.01
C GLN A 55 2.74 1.18 2.06
N GLY A 56 1.51 1.31 1.56
CA GLY A 56 0.71 2.52 1.66
C GLY A 56 0.14 2.81 3.05
N HIS A 57 -0.49 3.98 3.13
CA HIS A 57 -0.98 4.56 4.37
C HIS A 57 -2.51 4.63 4.43
N PRO A 58 -3.21 3.56 4.86
CA PRO A 58 -4.67 3.59 5.02
C PRO A 58 -5.13 4.59 6.09
N GLU A 59 -4.23 5.03 6.97
CA GLU A 59 -4.45 6.01 8.03
C GLU A 59 -4.36 7.46 7.54
N TYR A 60 -3.76 7.72 6.37
CA TYR A 60 -3.56 9.08 5.89
C TYR A 60 -4.86 9.73 5.42
N SER A 61 -4.92 11.05 5.57
CA SER A 61 -5.90 11.93 4.93
C SER A 61 -5.18 12.87 3.96
N LYS A 62 -5.94 13.63 3.17
CA LYS A 62 -5.38 14.71 2.36
C LYS A 62 -4.57 15.68 3.22
N ASP A 63 -5.06 16.02 4.40
CA ASP A 63 -4.39 16.99 5.29
C ASP A 63 -3.04 16.46 5.80
N ILE A 64 -2.98 15.18 6.17
CA ILE A 64 -1.72 14.53 6.58
C ILE A 64 -0.74 14.50 5.41
N LEU A 65 -1.22 14.08 4.23
CA LEU A 65 -0.44 14.02 3.00
C LEU A 65 0.17 15.39 2.66
N MET A 66 -0.65 16.44 2.63
CA MET A 66 -0.19 17.80 2.32
C MET A 66 0.73 18.34 3.42
N SER A 67 0.44 18.07 4.70
CA SER A 67 1.33 18.51 5.78
C SER A 67 2.72 17.87 5.70
N ILE A 68 2.82 16.61 5.27
CA ILE A 68 4.10 15.93 5.05
C ILE A 68 4.79 16.52 3.82
N ALA A 69 4.08 16.64 2.70
CA ALA A 69 4.61 17.20 1.47
C ALA A 69 5.18 18.62 1.67
N ASP A 70 4.41 19.51 2.31
CA ASP A 70 4.85 20.86 2.63
C ASP A 70 6.10 20.88 3.50
N ARG A 71 6.20 19.97 4.48
CA ARG A 71 7.38 19.86 5.32
C ARG A 71 8.59 19.42 4.51
N LEU A 72 8.45 18.44 3.62
CA LEU A 72 9.57 17.97 2.79
C LEU A 72 10.01 19.01 1.77
N LEU A 73 9.06 19.72 1.16
CA LEU A 73 9.33 20.81 0.22
C LEU A 73 10.12 21.93 0.89
N ARG A 74 9.71 22.37 2.09
CA ARG A 74 10.44 23.39 2.88
C ARG A 74 11.86 22.98 3.30
N ASN A 75 12.17 21.68 3.25
CA ASN A 75 13.50 21.16 3.57
C ASN A 75 14.26 20.73 2.30
N ASP A 76 13.80 21.11 1.11
CA ASP A 76 14.40 20.78 -0.18
C ASP A 76 14.57 19.27 -0.43
N LEU A 77 13.72 18.45 0.20
CA LEU A 77 13.74 16.99 0.06
C LEU A 77 12.85 16.49 -1.09
N ILE A 78 11.94 17.35 -1.56
CA ILE A 78 11.11 17.15 -2.75
C ILE A 78 10.95 18.47 -3.50
N LEU A 79 10.53 18.39 -4.76
CA LEU A 79 10.31 19.52 -5.67
C LEU A 79 8.82 19.87 -5.76
N ASP A 80 8.50 21.12 -6.10
CA ASP A 80 7.10 21.60 -6.21
C ASP A 80 6.24 20.70 -7.11
N HIS A 81 6.76 20.28 -8.25
CA HIS A 81 6.02 19.43 -9.19
C HIS A 81 5.67 18.05 -8.60
N GLN A 82 6.43 17.56 -7.61
CA GLN A 82 6.09 16.32 -6.89
C GLN A 82 4.88 16.52 -5.99
N VAL A 83 4.77 17.69 -5.35
CA VAL A 83 3.60 18.09 -4.56
C VAL A 83 2.36 18.26 -5.44
N ASP A 84 2.51 18.91 -6.60
CA ASP A 84 1.41 19.07 -7.56
C ASP A 84 0.90 17.72 -8.06
N LYS A 85 1.82 16.81 -8.40
CA LYS A 85 1.48 15.45 -8.82
C LYS A 85 0.71 14.70 -7.74
N ALA A 86 1.12 14.83 -6.47
CA ALA A 86 0.44 14.24 -5.32
C ALA A 86 -1.01 14.71 -5.17
N LYS A 87 -1.18 16.02 -5.29
CA LYS A 87 -2.48 16.66 -5.13
C LYS A 87 -3.41 16.22 -6.26
N ALA A 88 -2.90 16.23 -7.49
CA ALA A 88 -3.64 15.77 -8.66
C ALA A 88 -4.01 14.28 -8.57
N SER A 89 -3.11 13.41 -8.09
CA SER A 89 -3.42 11.98 -7.94
C SER A 89 -4.47 11.73 -6.86
N PHE A 90 -4.38 12.41 -5.72
CA PHE A 90 -5.38 12.33 -4.67
C PHE A 90 -6.77 12.76 -5.15
N ASP A 91 -6.83 13.86 -5.93
CA ASP A 91 -8.09 14.38 -6.45
C ASP A 91 -8.69 13.50 -7.56
N LEU A 92 -7.85 12.80 -8.33
CA LEU A 92 -8.29 11.82 -9.33
C LEU A 92 -8.87 10.55 -8.69
N ARG A 93 -8.26 10.08 -7.60
CA ARG A 93 -8.67 8.85 -6.91
C ARG A 93 -8.44 8.96 -5.41
N GLN A 94 -9.53 9.08 -4.67
CA GLN A 94 -9.48 9.14 -3.22
C GLN A 94 -9.26 7.75 -2.60
N PRO A 95 -8.53 7.65 -1.49
CA PRO A 95 -8.35 6.41 -0.76
C PRO A 95 -9.68 5.94 -0.14
N ASP A 96 -9.87 4.62 -0.07
CA ASP A 96 -11.08 4.03 0.53
C ASP A 96 -10.82 3.57 1.97
N LYS A 97 -11.05 4.48 2.93
CA LYS A 97 -10.82 4.20 4.35
C LYS A 97 -11.72 3.10 4.90
N ASP A 98 -12.96 3.01 4.43
CA ASP A 98 -13.90 1.99 4.91
C ASP A 98 -13.53 0.60 4.40
N LEU A 99 -13.03 0.52 3.18
CA LEU A 99 -12.45 -0.70 2.63
C LEU A 99 -11.22 -1.13 3.44
N TRP A 100 -10.25 -0.25 3.64
CA TRP A 100 -9.05 -0.59 4.40
C TRP A 100 -9.36 -0.96 5.85
N LYS A 101 -10.34 -0.30 6.47
CA LYS A 101 -10.87 -0.70 7.79
C LYS A 101 -11.43 -2.13 7.77
N LYS A 102 -12.15 -2.53 6.72
CA LYS A 102 -12.63 -3.92 6.55
C LYS A 102 -11.49 -4.90 6.36
N VAL A 103 -10.48 -4.55 5.57
CA VAL A 103 -9.27 -5.37 5.33
C VAL A 103 -8.51 -5.60 6.64
N CYS A 104 -8.16 -4.53 7.37
CA CYS A 104 -7.46 -4.62 8.65
C CYS A 104 -8.24 -5.42 9.69
N ARG A 105 -9.55 -5.19 9.82
CA ARG A 105 -10.42 -6.00 10.70
C ARG A 105 -10.56 -7.44 10.23
N GLY A 106 -10.46 -7.69 8.92
CA GLY A 106 -10.45 -9.02 8.34
C GLY A 106 -9.22 -9.80 8.79
N PHE A 107 -8.05 -9.21 8.63
CA PHE A 107 -6.78 -9.77 9.09
C PHE A 107 -6.78 -10.04 10.60
N LEU A 108 -7.11 -9.04 11.43
CA LEU A 108 -7.12 -9.18 12.90
C LEU A 108 -8.10 -10.26 13.40
N LYS A 109 -9.12 -10.60 12.61
CA LYS A 109 -10.08 -11.66 12.94
C LYS A 109 -9.73 -13.03 12.33
N GLY A 110 -8.62 -13.14 11.59
CA GLY A 110 -8.21 -14.35 10.87
C GLY A 110 -9.16 -14.70 9.72
N ARG A 111 -9.71 -13.70 9.02
CA ARG A 111 -10.70 -13.87 7.95
C ARG A 111 -10.16 -13.53 6.56
N LEU A 112 -8.93 -13.07 6.45
CA LEU A 112 -8.37 -12.63 5.17
C LEU A 112 -7.90 -13.83 4.36
N GLN A 113 -8.42 -14.01 3.14
CA GLN A 113 -7.97 -15.06 2.23
C GLN A 113 -6.90 -14.56 1.27
N SER A 114 -5.94 -15.42 0.92
CA SER A 114 -5.01 -15.14 -0.16
C SER A 114 -5.63 -15.37 -1.53
N SER A 115 -5.33 -14.45 -2.45
CA SER A 115 -5.66 -14.57 -3.86
C SER A 115 -4.48 -15.25 -4.57
N GLN A 116 -4.51 -16.57 -4.75
CA GLN A 116 -3.49 -17.25 -5.55
C GLN A 116 -3.74 -16.99 -7.05
N GLN A 117 -2.83 -16.27 -7.71
CA GLN A 117 -2.57 -16.38 -9.16
C GLN A 117 -1.06 -16.29 -9.45
N PRO A 118 -0.49 -17.18 -10.28
CA PRO A 118 0.94 -17.18 -10.61
C PRO A 118 1.24 -16.42 -11.91
N GLN A 119 2.27 -15.53 -11.95
CA GLN A 119 3.43 -15.62 -12.85
C GLN A 119 4.33 -14.36 -12.94
N GLN A 120 5.63 -14.64 -12.89
CA GLN A 120 6.81 -14.12 -13.62
C GLN A 120 7.34 -12.68 -13.40
N GLN A 121 8.57 -12.64 -12.85
CA GLN A 121 9.46 -11.49 -12.70
C GLN A 121 10.20 -11.15 -14.01
N GLN A 122 10.32 -9.87 -14.34
CA GLN A 122 11.41 -9.33 -15.16
C GLN A 122 11.98 -8.05 -14.52
N HIS A 123 13.32 -7.99 -14.48
CA HIS A 123 14.18 -6.95 -13.93
C HIS A 123 14.25 -5.70 -14.83
N GLN A 124 14.28 -4.47 -14.25
CA GLN A 124 15.46 -3.57 -14.29
C GLN A 124 15.26 -2.24 -13.53
N LYS A 125 16.41 -1.73 -13.05
CA LYS A 125 16.67 -0.60 -12.14
C LYS A 125 16.40 0.79 -12.77
N GLN A 126 15.98 1.78 -11.95
CA GLN A 126 16.76 3.02 -11.68
C GLN A 126 16.02 4.05 -10.80
N GLN A 127 16.78 4.61 -9.84
CA GLN A 127 16.67 5.93 -9.20
C GLN A 127 15.32 6.34 -8.59
N LYS A 128 15.17 6.02 -7.30
CA LYS A 128 14.05 6.43 -6.43
C LYS A 128 14.27 7.84 -5.90
N ALA A 129 13.72 8.82 -6.61
CA ALA A 129 13.26 10.05 -5.96
C ALA A 129 12.02 9.71 -5.11
N ALA A 130 11.78 10.44 -4.02
CA ALA A 130 10.54 10.38 -3.23
C ALA A 130 9.31 10.24 -4.14
N GLN A 131 8.80 9.02 -4.25
CA GLN A 131 7.75 8.72 -5.21
C GLN A 131 6.45 8.71 -4.46
N LEU A 132 5.93 9.92 -4.39
CA LEU A 132 4.52 10.19 -4.21
C LEU A 132 3.79 9.63 -5.43
N VAL A 133 2.65 8.93 -5.22
CA VAL A 133 1.52 8.69 -6.16
C VAL A 133 1.20 7.20 -6.42
N LEU A 134 0.06 6.68 -5.89
CA LEU A 134 -1.22 6.34 -6.58
C LEU A 134 -2.24 5.67 -5.63
#